data_AF-A0A2N5YRA7-F1
#
_entry.id   AF-A0A2N5YRA7-F1
#
_cell.length_a   1.000
_cell.length_b   1.000
_cell.length_c   1.000
_cell.angle_alpha   90.00
_cell.angle_beta   90.00
_cell.angle_gamma   90.00
#
_symmetry.space_group_name_H-M   'P 1'
#
loop_
_entity.id
_entity.type
_entity.pdbx_description
1 polymer ?
#
loop_
_entity_poly.entity_id
_entity_poly.type
_entity_poly.pdbx_seq_one_letter_code
_entity_poly.pdbx_strand_id
1 'polypeptide(L)'
;MKEREDFIYIPKFNLNDILNSCENIKGQAVLTKKYFFIMPDKITYAIGMVNRDNYNKEYFDKTKNNLANTDLIEFETQMISDLPEKYVIPWANFEKFEVNVGFFIFGGLRMKRKGWKITSAYIGNTNNRKTVKEFYEKIEK
;
A
#
# COMPACT_ATOMS: atom_id res chain seq x y z
N MET A 1 -8.02 -11.41 0.30
CA MET A 1 -7.45 -10.53 -0.73
C MET A 1 -8.44 -10.52 -1.88
N LYS A 2 -8.68 -9.38 -2.53
CA LYS A 2 -9.55 -9.28 -3.71
C LYS A 2 -8.67 -8.84 -4.88
N GLU A 3 -8.84 -9.49 -6.03
CA GLU A 3 -8.05 -9.28 -7.24
C GLU A 3 -8.98 -8.97 -8.41
N ARG A 4 -8.55 -8.00 -9.22
CA ARG A 4 -9.07 -7.71 -10.56
C ARG A 4 -7.86 -7.47 -11.45
N GLU A 5 -7.99 -7.58 -12.77
CA GLU A 5 -6.86 -7.33 -13.70
C GLU A 5 -6.21 -5.96 -13.50
N ASP A 6 -6.95 -5.00 -12.93
CA ASP A 6 -6.55 -3.62 -12.84
C ASP A 6 -6.02 -3.18 -11.47
N PHE A 7 -6.32 -3.92 -10.39
CA PHE A 7 -5.79 -3.62 -9.07
C PHE A 7 -5.85 -4.80 -8.07
N ILE A 8 -5.00 -4.73 -7.05
CA ILE A 8 -4.95 -5.64 -5.90
C ILE A 8 -5.25 -4.88 -4.62
N TYR A 9 -6.12 -5.46 -3.79
CA TYR A 9 -6.38 -4.98 -2.44
C TYR A 9 -5.66 -5.81 -1.36
N ILE A 10 -4.81 -5.15 -0.57
CA ILE A 10 -4.07 -5.72 0.56
C ILE A 10 -4.78 -5.33 1.88
N PRO A 11 -5.46 -6.28 2.55
CA PRO A 11 -6.26 -5.99 3.75
C PRO A 11 -5.45 -5.80 5.03
N LYS A 12 -4.20 -6.26 5.06
CA LYS A 12 -3.31 -6.14 6.21
C LYS A 12 -1.94 -5.71 5.73
N PHE A 13 -1.68 -4.42 5.89
CA PHE A 13 -0.45 -3.77 5.49
C PHE A 13 0.15 -3.06 6.71
N ASN A 14 1.41 -3.37 7.04
CA ASN A 14 2.13 -2.64 8.08
C ASN A 14 3.43 -2.10 7.49
N LEU A 15 3.57 -0.79 7.39
CA LEU A 15 4.77 -0.12 6.92
C LEU A 15 5.60 0.36 8.13
N ASN A 16 6.84 -0.10 8.20
CA ASN A 16 7.83 0.44 9.12
C ASN A 16 8.70 1.45 8.37
N ASP A 17 8.46 2.73 8.64
CA ASP A 17 9.14 3.86 8.00
C ASP A 17 9.81 4.79 9.04
N ILE A 18 10.40 4.18 10.07
CA ILE A 18 11.07 4.93 11.13
C ILE A 18 12.22 5.80 10.59
N LEU A 19 12.89 5.36 9.51
CA LEU A 19 14.08 6.04 8.98
C LEU A 19 13.80 7.26 8.12
N ASN A 20 12.59 7.41 7.56
CA ASN A 20 12.24 8.56 6.72
C ASN A 20 11.23 9.49 7.38
N SER A 21 10.23 8.95 8.06
CA SER A 21 9.13 9.73 8.64
C SER A 21 8.98 9.57 10.15
N CYS A 22 9.76 8.69 10.79
CA CYS A 22 9.56 8.27 12.17
C CYS A 22 8.19 7.59 12.40
N GLU A 23 7.54 7.09 11.34
CA GLU A 23 6.21 6.50 11.39
C GLU A 23 6.24 4.97 11.29
N ASN A 24 5.34 4.33 12.04
CA ASN A 24 4.92 2.96 11.85
C ASN A 24 3.43 2.97 11.56
N ILE A 25 3.09 2.59 10.34
CA ILE A 25 1.74 2.67 9.80
C ILE A 25 1.14 1.28 9.76
N LYS A 26 -0.02 1.12 10.37
CA LYS A 26 -0.86 -0.08 10.24
C LYS A 26 -2.13 0.29 9.49
N GLY A 27 -2.51 -0.51 8.52
CA GLY A 27 -3.73 -0.33 7.79
C GLY A 27 -3.82 -1.26 6.60
N GLN A 28 -4.15 -0.68 5.47
CA GLN A 28 -4.50 -1.40 4.26
C GLN A 28 -3.76 -0.75 3.08
N ALA A 29 -3.73 -1.43 1.94
CA ALA A 29 -3.15 -0.84 0.74
C ALA A 29 -3.85 -1.33 -0.52
N VAL A 30 -3.77 -0.54 -1.59
CA VAL A 30 -4.25 -0.90 -2.92
C VAL A 30 -3.14 -0.64 -3.93
N LEU A 31 -2.87 -1.62 -4.78
CA LEU A 31 -1.96 -1.47 -5.91
C LEU A 31 -2.81 -1.40 -7.17
N THR A 32 -2.68 -0.34 -7.95
CA THR A 32 -3.19 -0.28 -9.32
C THR A 32 -2.02 -0.38 -10.30
N LYS A 33 -2.30 -0.34 -11.61
CA LYS A 33 -1.25 -0.27 -12.64
C LYS A 33 -0.43 1.03 -12.60
N LYS A 34 -0.92 2.10 -11.95
CA LYS A 34 -0.27 3.42 -11.91
C LYS A 34 0.25 3.82 -10.53
N TYR A 35 -0.45 3.39 -9.47
CA TYR A 35 -0.21 3.86 -8.12
C TYR A 35 -0.15 2.73 -7.10
N PHE A 36 0.59 2.98 -6.04
CA PHE A 36 0.50 2.27 -4.78
C PHE A 36 -0.11 3.20 -3.73
N PHE A 37 -1.35 2.91 -3.33
CA PHE A 37 -2.10 3.63 -2.32
C PHE A 37 -1.95 2.94 -0.97
N ILE A 38 -1.62 3.71 0.07
CA ILE A 38 -1.57 3.25 1.46
C ILE A 38 -2.72 3.92 2.21
N MET A 39 -3.59 3.11 2.82
CA MET A 39 -4.68 3.60 3.66
C MET A 39 -4.36 3.35 5.13
N PRO A 40 -3.79 4.32 5.85
CA PRO A 40 -3.44 4.18 7.26
C PRO A 40 -4.70 4.10 8.14
N ASP A 41 -4.86 3.01 8.89
CA ASP A 41 -5.87 2.92 9.97
C ASP A 41 -5.30 3.45 11.31
N LYS A 42 -3.99 3.32 11.49
CA LYS A 42 -3.25 3.77 12.68
C LYS A 42 -1.83 4.14 12.31
N ILE A 43 -1.39 5.32 12.74
CA ILE A 43 -0.02 5.81 12.62
C ILE A 43 0.56 5.90 14.03
N THR A 44 1.68 5.23 14.27
CA THR A 44 2.43 5.32 15.52
C THR A 44 3.75 6.02 15.24
N TYR A 45 4.04 7.09 15.96
CA TYR A 45 5.30 7.81 15.86
C TYR A 45 6.33 7.20 16.81
N ALA A 46 7.62 7.34 16.47
CA ALA A 46 8.72 6.85 17.32
C ALA A 46 8.68 7.39 18.76
N ILE A 47 8.11 8.58 18.96
CA ILE A 47 7.89 9.22 20.26
C ILE A 47 6.64 8.71 21.02
N GLY A 48 5.97 7.67 20.51
CA GLY A 48 4.79 7.06 21.14
C GLY A 48 3.45 7.73 20.85
N MET A 49 3.43 8.85 20.12
CA MET A 49 2.19 9.48 19.67
C MET A 49 1.44 8.56 18.70
N VAL A 50 0.11 8.49 18.85
CA VAL A 50 -0.76 7.71 17.98
C VAL A 50 -1.73 8.65 17.29
N ASN A 51 -1.69 8.69 15.97
CA ASN A 51 -2.71 9.36 15.16
C ASN A 51 -3.54 8.31 14.42
N ARG A 52 -4.83 8.57 14.27
CA ARG A 52 -5.71 7.79 13.39
C ARG A 52 -5.98 8.68 12.20
N ASP A 53 -5.60 8.22 11.02
CA ASP A 53 -5.84 9.02 9.83
C ASP A 53 -7.30 8.90 9.42
N ASN A 54 -7.88 10.04 9.05
CA ASN A 54 -9.29 10.19 8.69
C ASN A 54 -9.43 10.40 7.19
N TYR A 55 -8.81 9.53 6.38
CA TYR A 55 -9.20 9.45 4.97
C TYR A 55 -10.68 9.08 4.87
N ASN A 56 -11.30 9.28 3.71
CA ASN A 56 -12.72 8.95 3.49
C ASN A 56 -12.95 7.43 3.53
N LYS A 57 -12.99 6.90 4.76
CA LYS A 57 -13.06 5.49 5.05
C LYS A 57 -14.38 4.89 4.62
N GLU A 58 -15.45 5.67 4.67
CA GLU A 58 -16.78 5.24 4.22
C GLU A 58 -16.80 4.98 2.71
N TYR A 59 -16.27 5.91 1.90
CA TYR A 59 -16.11 5.69 0.46
C TYR A 59 -15.26 4.45 0.21
N PHE A 60 -14.09 4.37 0.86
CA PHE A 60 -13.19 3.24 0.66
C PHE A 60 -13.84 1.89 1.04
N ASP A 61 -14.55 1.80 2.17
CA ASP A 61 -15.21 0.57 2.60
C ASP A 61 -16.34 0.16 1.65
N LYS A 62 -17.09 1.12 1.09
CA LYS A 62 -18.08 0.85 0.02
C LYS A 62 -17.39 0.30 -1.23
N THR A 63 -16.34 0.97 -1.70
CA THR A 63 -15.60 0.61 -2.90
C THR A 63 -14.91 -0.75 -2.76
N LYS A 64 -14.25 -1.01 -1.62
CA LYS A 64 -13.65 -2.30 -1.25
C LYS A 64 -14.65 -3.46 -1.30
N ASN A 65 -15.89 -3.22 -0.89
CA ASN A 65 -16.91 -4.24 -0.92
C ASN A 65 -17.40 -4.52 -2.35
N ASN A 66 -17.37 -3.53 -3.24
CA ASN A 66 -17.82 -3.61 -4.63
C ASN A 66 -16.70 -3.45 -5.69
N LEU A 67 -15.48 -3.91 -5.38
CA LEU A 67 -14.30 -3.74 -6.24
C LEU A 67 -14.48 -4.26 -7.67
N ALA A 68 -15.31 -5.29 -7.86
CA ALA A 68 -15.60 -5.87 -9.18
C ALA A 68 -16.32 -4.90 -10.15
N ASN A 69 -17.04 -3.92 -9.61
CA ASN A 69 -17.85 -2.97 -10.40
C ASN A 69 -17.35 -1.53 -10.28
N THR A 70 -16.21 -1.32 -9.62
CA THR A 70 -15.63 0.01 -9.44
C THR A 70 -14.90 0.43 -10.72
N ASP A 71 -15.17 1.65 -11.19
CA ASP A 71 -14.36 2.27 -12.24
C ASP A 71 -12.98 2.64 -11.69
N LEU A 72 -11.92 2.18 -12.37
CA LEU A 72 -10.55 2.37 -11.89
C LEU A 72 -10.16 3.84 -11.86
N ILE A 73 -10.56 4.62 -12.87
CA ILE A 73 -10.15 6.02 -13.01
C ILE A 73 -10.82 6.85 -11.93
N GLU A 74 -12.11 6.63 -11.71
CA GLU A 74 -12.87 7.24 -10.61
C GLU A 74 -12.24 6.90 -9.26
N PHE A 75 -11.90 5.61 -9.03
CA PHE A 75 -11.23 5.19 -7.81
C PHE A 75 -9.88 5.89 -7.62
N GLU A 76 -9.00 5.87 -8.62
CA GLU A 76 -7.70 6.54 -8.53
C GLU A 76 -7.85 8.03 -8.23
N THR A 77 -8.76 8.71 -8.92
CA THR A 77 -9.04 10.14 -8.75
C THR A 77 -9.51 10.44 -7.33
N GLN A 78 -10.45 9.66 -6.81
CA GLN A 78 -10.96 9.84 -5.46
C GLN A 78 -9.88 9.57 -4.40
N MET A 79 -9.10 8.50 -4.57
CA MET A 79 -8.02 8.16 -3.64
C MET A 79 -6.91 9.23 -3.63
N ILE A 80 -6.58 9.82 -4.79
CA ILE A 80 -5.64 10.94 -4.87
C ILE A 80 -6.17 12.17 -4.12
N SER A 81 -7.47 12.42 -4.18
CA SER A 81 -8.11 13.55 -3.47
C SER A 81 -8.19 13.33 -1.95
N ASP A 82 -8.46 12.10 -1.51
CA ASP A 82 -8.79 11.80 -0.11
C ASP A 82 -7.59 11.39 0.73
N LEU A 83 -6.52 10.90 0.12
CA LEU A 83 -5.30 10.51 0.83
C LEU A 83 -4.26 11.63 0.83
N PRO A 84 -3.53 11.81 1.95
CA PRO A 84 -2.30 12.60 1.95
C PRO A 84 -1.33 12.11 0.86
N GLU A 85 -0.68 13.05 0.15
CA GLU A 85 0.22 12.76 -0.97
C GLU A 85 1.30 11.71 -0.62
N LYS A 86 1.83 11.72 0.61
CA LYS A 86 2.82 10.74 1.08
C LYS A 86 2.33 9.29 1.06
N TYR A 87 1.04 9.05 0.96
CA TYR A 87 0.40 7.74 0.89
C TYR A 87 -0.15 7.39 -0.50
N VAL A 88 0.05 8.27 -1.47
CA VAL A 88 -0.29 8.08 -2.88
C VAL A 88 1.02 8.02 -3.67
N ILE A 89 1.46 6.82 -4.05
CA ILE A 89 2.81 6.65 -4.59
C ILE A 89 2.73 6.19 -6.04
N PRO A 90 3.01 7.06 -7.02
CA PRO A 90 3.12 6.64 -8.42
C PRO A 90 4.23 5.59 -8.58
N TRP A 91 4.05 4.61 -9.46
CA TRP A 91 5.09 3.59 -9.71
C TRP A 91 6.41 4.21 -10.18
N ALA A 92 6.33 5.29 -10.97
CA ALA A 92 7.49 6.05 -11.45
C ALA A 92 8.36 6.69 -10.32
N ASN A 93 7.85 6.70 -9.08
CA ASN A 93 8.58 7.22 -7.91
C ASN A 93 9.32 6.14 -7.13
N PHE A 94 9.18 4.86 -7.47
CA PHE A 94 9.99 3.80 -6.86
C PHE A 94 11.36 3.69 -7.55
N GLU A 95 12.41 3.66 -6.74
CA GLU A 95 13.74 3.21 -7.15
C GLU A 95 13.92 1.71 -6.90
N LYS A 96 13.13 1.15 -5.97
CA LYS A 96 13.12 -0.27 -5.65
C LYS A 96 11.75 -0.67 -5.12
N PHE A 97 11.21 -1.78 -5.61
CA PHE A 97 10.04 -2.44 -5.04
C PHE A 97 10.26 -3.96 -5.16
N GLU A 98 10.45 -4.63 -4.02
CA GLU A 98 10.84 -6.04 -3.97
C GLU A 98 9.91 -6.80 -3.03
N VAL A 99 9.20 -7.80 -3.57
CA VAL A 99 8.28 -8.64 -2.81
C VAL A 99 8.97 -9.95 -2.46
N ASN A 100 9.16 -10.21 -1.16
CA ASN A 100 9.76 -11.46 -0.68
C ASN A 100 8.69 -12.46 -0.24
N VAL A 101 8.50 -13.50 -1.05
CA VAL A 101 7.48 -14.54 -0.86
C VAL A 101 7.86 -15.55 0.24
N GLY A 102 9.15 -15.67 0.57
CA GLY A 102 9.67 -16.68 1.52
C GLY A 102 9.30 -16.45 2.99
N PHE A 103 9.82 -17.31 3.87
CA PHE A 103 9.63 -17.23 5.32
C PHE A 103 10.50 -16.12 5.91
N PHE A 104 10.09 -14.87 5.70
CA PHE A 104 10.80 -13.69 6.19
C PHE A 104 10.07 -13.05 7.37
N ILE A 105 10.79 -12.91 8.49
CA ILE A 105 10.36 -12.27 9.74
C ILE A 105 10.24 -10.74 9.61
N PHE A 106 10.92 -10.13 8.63
CA PHE A 106 11.03 -8.67 8.46
C PHE A 106 10.28 -8.12 7.25
N GLY A 107 8.99 -8.49 7.13
CA GLY A 107 8.07 -7.86 6.18
C GLY A 107 8.26 -8.33 4.74
N GLY A 108 7.20 -8.91 4.16
CA GLY A 108 7.20 -9.47 2.81
C GLY A 108 7.36 -8.46 1.66
N LEU A 109 7.61 -7.18 1.93
CA LEU A 109 7.86 -6.13 0.95
C LEU A 109 9.02 -5.23 1.41
N ARG A 110 9.93 -4.90 0.48
CA ARG A 110 10.93 -3.83 0.63
C ARG A 110 10.73 -2.81 -0.47
N MET A 111 10.72 -1.53 -0.12
CA MET A 111 10.54 -0.47 -1.10
C MET A 111 11.43 0.73 -0.82
N LYS A 112 11.87 1.40 -1.88
CA LYS A 112 12.65 2.64 -1.85
C LYS A 112 12.02 3.62 -2.82
N ARG A 113 11.61 4.78 -2.32
CA ARG A 113 11.14 5.90 -3.14
C ARG A 113 12.30 6.82 -3.47
N LYS A 114 12.20 7.60 -4.54
CA LYS A 114 13.18 8.64 -4.87
C LYS A 114 13.41 9.56 -3.67
N GLY A 115 14.68 9.74 -3.28
CA GLY A 115 15.08 10.56 -2.14
C GLY A 115 14.83 9.93 -0.76
N TRP A 116 14.31 8.70 -0.67
CA TRP A 116 14.02 8.02 0.60
C TRP A 116 15.00 6.87 0.85
N LYS A 117 15.21 6.53 2.12
CA LYS A 117 15.86 5.29 2.55
C LYS A 117 14.93 4.10 2.32
N ILE A 118 15.53 2.91 2.22
CA ILE A 118 14.78 1.65 2.08
C ILE A 118 13.85 1.47 3.29
N THR A 119 12.61 1.14 3.00
CA THR A 119 11.57 0.83 3.98
C THR A 119 11.11 -0.61 3.81
N SER A 120 10.61 -1.19 4.90
CA SER A 120 10.08 -2.55 4.90
C SER A 120 8.61 -2.51 5.29
N ALA A 121 7.82 -3.31 4.60
CA ALA A 121 6.41 -3.49 4.92
C ALA A 121 6.05 -4.98 5.03
N TYR A 122 5.13 -5.25 5.94
CA TYR A 122 4.53 -6.57 6.09
C TYR A 122 3.27 -6.65 5.22
N ILE A 123 3.27 -7.65 4.33
CA ILE A 123 2.12 -8.07 3.54
C ILE A 123 1.80 -9.51 3.94
N GLY A 124 0.71 -9.68 4.70
CA GLY A 124 0.11 -10.95 5.14
C GLY A 124 0.92 -12.25 5.01
N ASN A 125 0.24 -13.29 4.53
CA ASN A 125 0.81 -14.62 4.32
C ASN A 125 1.49 -14.75 2.95
N THR A 126 2.16 -15.89 2.72
CA THR A 126 2.87 -16.21 1.47
C THR A 126 2.00 -16.06 0.22
N ASN A 127 0.72 -16.46 0.27
CA ASN A 127 -0.17 -16.35 -0.89
C ASN A 127 -0.42 -14.89 -1.28
N ASN A 128 -0.69 -14.02 -0.30
CA ASN A 128 -0.84 -12.59 -0.57
C ASN A 128 0.43 -12.00 -1.20
N ARG A 129 1.61 -12.43 -0.75
CA ARG A 129 2.89 -11.97 -1.30
C ARG A 129 3.10 -12.45 -2.74
N LYS A 130 2.73 -13.69 -3.06
CA LYS A 130 2.78 -14.21 -4.44
C LYS A 130 1.94 -13.35 -5.38
N THR A 131 0.69 -13.10 -5.03
CA THR A 131 -0.21 -12.29 -5.88
C THR A 131 0.29 -10.86 -6.06
N VAL A 132 0.80 -10.23 -5.01
CA VAL A 132 1.41 -8.88 -5.12
C VAL A 132 2.63 -8.90 -6.04
N LYS A 133 3.47 -9.94 -5.93
CA LYS A 133 4.64 -10.11 -6.80
C LYS A 133 4.24 -10.31 -8.26
N GLU A 134 3.31 -11.22 -8.53
CA GLU A 134 2.82 -11.52 -9.88
C GLU A 134 2.17 -10.30 -10.55
N PHE A 135 1.45 -9.49 -9.78
CA PHE A 135 0.86 -8.25 -10.30
C PHE A 135 1.92 -7.19 -10.60
N TYR A 136 2.92 -7.03 -9.72
CA TYR A 136 4.02 -6.10 -9.96
C TYR A 136 4.83 -6.48 -11.20
N GLU A 137 5.09 -7.78 -11.42
CA GLU A 137 5.78 -8.27 -12.62
C GLU A 137 5.00 -8.02 -13.93
N LYS A 138 3.68 -7.82 -13.86
CA LYS A 138 2.85 -7.39 -15.01
C LYS A 138 2.92 -5.88 -15.27
N ILE A 139 3.37 -5.08 -14.30
CA ILE A 139 3.50 -3.62 -14.41
C ILE A 139 4.90 -3.24 -14.93
N GLU A 140 5.94 -3.97 -14.51
CA GLU A 140 7.32 -3.72 -14.95
C GLU A 140 7.63 -4.22 -16.37
N LYS A 141 6.81 -5.11 -16.95
CA LYS A 141 6.94 -5.64 -18.31
C LYS A 141 6.13 -4.84 -19.30
#